data_AF-A0A2V9GTD1-F1
#
_entry.id   AF-A0A2V9GTD1-F1
#
_cell.length_a   1.000
_cell.length_b   1.000
_cell.length_c   1.000
_cell.angle_alpha   90.00
_cell.angle_beta   90.00
_cell.angle_gamma   90.00
#
_symmetry.space_group_name_H-M   'P 1'
#
loop_
_entity.id
_entity.type
_entity.pdbx_description
1 polymer ?
#
loop_
_entity_poly.entity_id
_entity_poly.type
_entity_poly.pdbx_seq_one_letter_code
_entity_poly.pdbx_strand_id
1 'polypeptide(L)'
;MTPDQEAFVRQAIETGRFHRVEEAVHEALSLWEERERKRAEFLATLDDAKASLARGEGRTITQQSMRELAEDVKQRGQARLASEQPAPR
;
A
#
# COMPACT_ATOMS: atom_id res chain seq x y z
N MET A 1 29.31 -5.62 10.73
CA MET A 1 28.66 -4.59 9.91
C MET A 1 29.61 -4.26 8.77
N THR A 2 29.18 -3.53 7.73
CA THR A 2 30.18 -2.99 6.77
C THR A 2 30.95 -1.85 7.43
N PRO A 3 32.20 -1.55 7.00
CA PRO A 3 32.95 -0.42 7.55
C PRO A 3 32.16 0.90 7.51
N ASP A 4 31.41 1.13 6.43
CA ASP A 4 30.56 2.32 6.29
C ASP A 4 29.43 2.34 7.33
N GLN A 5 28.78 1.21 7.58
CA GLN A 5 27.73 1.11 8.60
C GLN A 5 28.29 1.38 10.00
N GLU A 6 29.51 0.91 10.30
CA GLU A 6 30.18 1.20 11.58
C GLU A 6 30.51 2.68 11.72
N ALA A 7 30.98 3.33 10.65
CA ALA A 7 31.23 4.77 10.62
C ALA A 7 29.95 5.58 10.85
N PHE A 8 28.84 5.22 10.19
CA PHE A 8 27.54 5.87 10.37
C PHE A 8 27.02 5.71 11.80
N VAL A 9 27.09 4.52 12.39
CA VAL A 9 26.65 4.31 13.78
C VAL A 9 27.54 5.07 14.76
N ARG A 10 28.86 5.09 14.54
CA ARG A 10 29.78 5.87 15.39
C ARG A 10 29.42 7.36 15.37
N GLN A 11 29.22 7.94 14.19
CA GLN A 11 28.79 9.34 14.06
C GLN A 11 27.44 9.60 14.75
N ALA A 12 26.49 8.66 14.64
CA ALA A 12 25.20 8.77 15.33
C ALA A 12 25.34 8.72 16.86
N ILE A 13 26.33 8.01 17.39
CA ILE A 13 26.66 8.01 18.82
C ILE A 13 27.35 9.32 19.23
N GLU A 14 28.33 9.78 18.45
CA GLU A 14 29.05 11.04 18.71
C GLU A 14 28.14 12.26 18.73
N THR A 15 27.10 12.26 17.88
CA THR A 15 26.07 13.31 17.81
C THR A 15 24.96 13.14 18.86
N GLY A 16 24.99 12.06 19.64
CA GLY A 16 24.03 11.78 20.69
C GLY A 16 22.68 11.23 20.22
N ARG A 17 22.54 10.84 18.95
CA ARG A 17 21.33 10.18 18.44
C ARG A 17 21.13 8.79 19.04
N PHE A 18 22.22 8.07 19.28
CA PHE A 18 22.22 6.79 19.98
C PHE A 18 23.22 6.81 21.12
N HIS A 19 22.95 6.09 22.20
CA HIS A 19 23.90 5.94 23.30
C HIS A 19 24.88 4.78 23.07
N ARG A 20 24.49 3.82 22.24
CA ARG A 20 25.23 2.59 21.97
C ARG A 20 24.82 1.96 20.64
N VAL A 21 25.66 1.07 20.13
CA VAL A 21 25.47 0.42 18.82
C VAL A 21 24.18 -0.40 18.78
N GLU A 22 23.80 -1.06 19.88
CA GLU A 22 22.63 -1.93 19.90
C GLU A 22 21.31 -1.18 19.68
N GLU A 23 21.25 0.11 20.02
CA GLU A 23 20.07 0.94 19.75
C GLU A 23 19.88 1.16 18.24
N ALA A 24 20.97 1.43 17.52
CA ALA A 24 20.95 1.55 16.07
C ALA A 24 20.57 0.22 15.40
N VAL A 25 21.06 -0.91 15.93
CA VAL A 25 20.71 -2.24 15.43
C VAL A 25 19.23 -2.56 15.70
N HIS A 26 18.72 -2.23 16.89
CA HIS A 26 17.31 -2.44 17.24
C HIS A 26 16.38 -1.60 16.35
N GLU A 27 16.71 -0.33 16.09
CA GLU A 27 15.96 0.51 15.16
C GLU A 27 16.00 -0.06 13.74
N ALA A 28 17.18 -0.48 13.25
CA ALA A 28 17.31 -1.09 11.93
C ALA A 28 16.49 -2.37 11.78
N LEU A 29 16.46 -3.24 12.80
CA LEU A 29 15.66 -4.45 12.82
C LEU A 29 14.16 -4.14 12.87
N SER A 30 13.75 -3.16 13.66
CA SER A 30 12.34 -2.72 13.74
C SER A 30 11.85 -2.20 12.38
N LEU A 31 12.66 -1.39 11.70
CA LEU A 31 12.35 -0.90 10.34
C LEU A 31 12.35 -2.03 9.31
N TRP A 32 13.26 -3.00 9.44
CA TRP A 32 13.31 -4.16 8.57
C TRP A 32 12.07 -5.05 8.74
N GLU A 33 11.65 -5.32 9.98
CA GLU A 33 10.46 -6.12 10.28
C GLU A 33 9.20 -5.48 9.68
N GLU A 34 9.01 -4.18 9.89
CA GLU A 34 7.86 -3.46 9.36
C GLU A 34 7.84 -3.48 7.81
N ARG A 35 9.01 -3.38 7.18
CA ARG A 35 9.12 -3.51 5.72
C ARG A 35 8.78 -4.93 5.26
N GLU A 36 9.25 -5.97 5.95
CA GLU A 36 8.95 -7.36 5.59
C GLU A 36 7.47 -7.70 5.81
N ARG A 37 6.84 -7.18 6.87
CA ARG A 37 5.38 -7.29 7.08
C ARG A 37 4.60 -6.71 5.91
N LYS A 38 4.89 -5.45 5.53
CA LYS A 38 4.25 -4.79 4.37
C LYS A 38 4.51 -5.54 3.07
N ARG A 39 5.73 -6.06 2.89
CA ARG A 39 6.06 -6.87 1.72
C ARG A 39 5.23 -8.14 1.65
N ALA A 40 5.07 -8.85 2.77
CA ALA A 40 4.26 -10.06 2.84
C ALA A 40 2.78 -9.78 2.55
N GLU A 41 2.22 -8.72 3.14
CA GLU A 41 0.86 -8.26 2.86
C GLU A 41 0.68 -7.94 1.37
N PHE A 42 1.60 -7.18 0.77
CA PHE A 42 1.54 -6.85 -0.66
C PHE A 42 1.61 -8.11 -1.54
N LEU A 43 2.50 -9.05 -1.24
CA LEU A 43 2.59 -10.31 -1.97
C LEU A 43 1.30 -11.12 -1.89
N ALA A 44 0.66 -11.18 -0.72
CA ALA A 44 -0.64 -11.82 -0.57
C ALA A 44 -1.70 -11.17 -1.49
N THR A 45 -1.74 -9.84 -1.59
CA THR A 45 -2.67 -9.16 -2.51
C THR A 45 -2.43 -9.54 -3.99
N LEU A 46 -1.17 -9.74 -4.38
CA LEU A 46 -0.83 -10.15 -5.74
C LEU A 46 -1.21 -11.60 -6.02
N ASP A 47 -1.04 -12.48 -5.04
CA ASP A 47 -1.42 -13.89 -5.19
C ASP A 47 -2.94 -14.05 -5.26
N ASP A 48 -3.69 -13.30 -4.45
CA ASP A 48 -5.15 -13.22 -4.55
C ASP A 48 -5.61 -12.71 -5.93
N ALA A 49 -4.97 -11.66 -6.44
CA ALA A 49 -5.27 -11.12 -7.77
C ALA A 49 -4.98 -12.14 -8.88
N LYS A 50 -3.85 -12.85 -8.83
CA LYS A 50 -3.54 -13.94 -9.78
C LYS A 50 -4.57 -15.07 -9.71
N ALA A 51 -4.97 -15.46 -8.49
CA ALA A 51 -5.98 -16.49 -8.31
C ALA A 51 -7.34 -16.07 -8.86
N SER A 52 -7.73 -14.81 -8.68
CA SER A 52 -8.94 -14.21 -9.28
C SER A 52 -8.90 -14.28 -10.82
N LEU A 53 -7.78 -13.92 -11.43
CA LEU A 53 -7.60 -14.06 -12.88
C LEU A 53 -7.69 -15.52 -13.34
N ALA A 54 -7.09 -16.47 -12.62
CA ALA A 54 -7.15 -17.89 -12.94
C ALA A 54 -8.58 -18.47 -12.84
N ARG A 55 -9.42 -17.90 -11.97
CA ARG A 55 -10.85 -18.23 -11.88
C ARG A 55 -11.71 -17.57 -12.96
N GLY A 56 -11.12 -16.74 -13.82
CA GLY A 56 -11.82 -16.05 -14.90
C GLY A 56 -12.59 -14.80 -14.45
N GLU A 57 -12.31 -14.27 -13.25
CA GLU A 57 -12.93 -13.04 -12.74
C GLU A 57 -12.34 -11.78 -13.40
N GLY A 58 -11.24 -11.92 -14.14
CA GLY A 58 -10.64 -10.85 -14.91
C GLY A 58 -11.51 -10.39 -16.08
N ARG A 59 -11.42 -9.10 -16.43
CA ARG A 59 -12.09 -8.52 -17.61
C ARG A 59 -11.08 -7.92 -18.56
N THR A 60 -11.21 -8.22 -19.85
CA THR A 60 -10.43 -7.56 -20.91
C THR A 60 -10.83 -6.08 -20.99
N ILE A 61 -9.84 -5.19 -20.87
CA ILE A 61 -10.06 -3.75 -21.00
C ILE A 61 -10.10 -3.40 -22.49
N THR A 62 -11.24 -2.87 -22.93
CA THR A 62 -11.48 -2.37 -24.28
C THR A 62 -12.09 -0.97 -24.22
N GLN A 63 -12.10 -0.23 -25.34
CA GLN A 63 -12.81 1.06 -25.36
C GLN A 63 -14.29 0.91 -25.00
N GLN A 64 -14.93 -0.15 -25.47
CA GLN A 64 -16.34 -0.40 -25.18
C GLN A 64 -16.57 -0.67 -23.69
N SER A 65 -15.74 -1.52 -23.04
CA SER A 65 -15.87 -1.79 -21.61
C SER A 65 -15.64 -0.54 -20.75
N MET A 66 -14.76 0.36 -21.18
CA MET A 66 -14.53 1.62 -20.48
C MET A 66 -15.69 2.61 -20.62
N ARG A 67 -16.36 2.66 -21.79
CA ARG A 67 -17.57 3.46 -21.98
C ARG A 67 -18.72 2.93 -21.12
N GLU A 68 -18.92 1.62 -21.08
CA GLU A 68 -19.92 0.98 -20.22
C GLU A 68 -19.66 1.27 -18.74
N LEU A 69 -18.40 1.17 -18.30
CA LEU A 69 -18.02 1.50 -16.93
C LEU A 69 -18.31 2.96 -16.59
N ALA A 70 -18.03 3.89 -17.51
CA ALA A 70 -18.30 5.30 -17.29
C ALA A 70 -19.81 5.59 -17.13
N GLU A 71 -20.66 4.99 -17.97
CA GLU A 71 -22.11 5.14 -17.85
C GLU A 71 -22.65 4.49 -16.57
N ASP A 72 -22.15 3.31 -16.17
CA ASP A 72 -22.52 2.68 -14.89
C ASP A 72 -22.18 3.57 -13.69
N VAL A 73 -20.94 4.08 -13.64
CA VAL A 73 -20.50 5.00 -12.58
C VAL A 73 -21.38 6.24 -12.52
N LYS A 74 -21.72 6.82 -13.67
CA LYS A 74 -22.60 7.99 -13.77
C LYS A 74 -24.01 7.69 -13.25
N GLN A 75 -24.61 6.58 -13.67
CA GLN A 75 -25.95 6.18 -13.22
C GLN A 75 -25.98 5.95 -11.71
N ARG A 76 -24.98 5.25 -11.15
CA ARG A 76 -24.85 5.06 -9.70
C ARG A 76 -24.69 6.37 -8.96
N GLY A 77 -23.90 7.29 -9.49
CA GLY A 77 -23.74 8.64 -8.94
C GLY A 77 -25.06 9.42 -8.92
N GLN A 78 -25.82 9.39 -10.02
CA GLN A 78 -27.13 10.05 -10.12
C GLN A 78 -28.15 9.45 -9.15
N ALA A 79 -28.22 8.12 -9.05
CA ALA A 79 -29.11 7.43 -8.13
C ALA A 79 -28.81 7.81 -6.66
N ARG A 80 -27.53 7.88 -6.30
CA ARG A 80 -27.10 8.31 -4.97
C ARG A 80 -27.52 9.75 -4.68
N LEU A 81 -27.26 10.68 -5.59
CA LEU A 81 -27.67 12.09 -5.43
C LEU A 81 -29.18 12.24 -5.30
N ALA A 82 -29.96 11.50 -6.08
CA ALA A 82 -31.42 11.51 -5.98
C ALA A 82 -31.91 10.98 -4.62
N SER A 83 -31.23 9.98 -4.04
CA SER A 83 -31.55 9.46 -2.71
C SER A 83 -31.13 10.38 -1.56
N GLU A 84 -30.16 11.27 -1.79
CA GLU A 84 -29.64 12.22 -0.79
C GLU A 84 -30.38 13.58 -0.83
N GLN A 85 -31.21 13.85 -1.84
CA GLN A 85 -32.02 15.07 -1.90
C GLN A 85 -33.21 15.01 -0.93
N PRO A 86 -33.31 15.93 0.05
CA PRO A 86 -34.49 16.00 0.91
C PRO A 86 -35.71 16.49 0.12
N ALA A 87 -36.88 15.95 0.43
CA ALA A 87 -38.14 16.32 -0.22
C ALA A 87 -38.35 17.85 -0.21
N PRO A 88 -38.83 18.45 -1.32
CA PRO A 88 -39.13 19.87 -1.35
C PRO A 88 -40.18 20.20 -0.29
N ARG A 89 -39.90 21.23 0.52
CA ARG A 89 -40.83 21.78 1.52
C ARG A 89 -42.01 22.47 0.85
#